data_AF-A0A286XRT4-F1
#
_entry.id   AF-A0A286XRT4-F1
#
_cell.length_a   1.000
_cell.length_b   1.000
_cell.length_c   1.000
_cell.angle_alpha   90.00
_cell.angle_beta   90.00
_cell.angle_gamma   90.00
#
_symmetry.space_group_name_H-M   'P 1'
#
loop_
_entity.id
_entity.type
_entity.pdbx_description
1 polymer ?
#
loop_
_entity_poly.entity_id
_entity_poly.type
_entity_poly.pdbx_seq_one_letter_code
_entity_poly.pdbx_strand_id
1 'polypeptide(L)'
;AWICCWALAGCRTAWAGDPPAARLPACEESDYHFEYTECDSSGSRWRVAVPNAAVDCAGLPDPVRGKECTFSCGSGEYLEMRNQVCSKCAEGSYSLGSGIKFDEWDELPAGFSNVATFMDTVLGPLDSRPDSCSNSSWTPRGNYIESNRDDCTVSLIYAVHLKKSGYVFFEYQYVDNNIFFEFFEKQEHFESVQLKSSRSPNI
;
A
#
# COMPACT_ATOMS: atom_id res chain seq x y z
N ALA A 1 88.55 -8.65 11.44
CA ALA A 1 89.02 -9.99 11.86
C ALA A 1 87.79 -10.85 12.13
N TRP A 2 87.80 -12.11 11.64
CA TRP A 2 86.79 -13.19 11.76
C TRP A 2 85.55 -12.99 10.85
N ILE A 3 85.46 -13.58 9.65
CA ILE A 3 85.37 -14.99 9.21
C ILE A 3 84.02 -15.67 9.56
N CYS A 4 83.19 -15.75 8.51
CA CYS A 4 82.27 -16.80 8.05
C CYS A 4 81.48 -17.69 9.02
N CYS A 5 80.16 -17.81 8.78
CA CYS A 5 79.58 -19.03 8.19
C CYS A 5 78.20 -18.76 7.56
N TRP A 6 78.03 -19.19 6.31
CA TRP A 6 76.76 -19.19 5.58
C TRP A 6 75.92 -20.41 5.99
N ALA A 7 74.63 -20.24 6.19
CA ALA A 7 73.65 -21.31 5.96
C ALA A 7 72.27 -20.72 5.68
N LEU A 8 71.80 -20.97 4.46
CA LEU A 8 70.45 -20.76 3.97
C LEU A 8 69.45 -21.55 4.83
N ALA A 9 68.49 -20.87 5.46
CA ALA A 9 67.27 -21.50 5.96
C ALA A 9 66.15 -20.45 5.96
N GLY A 10 65.11 -20.74 5.19
CA GLY A 10 64.11 -19.78 4.73
C GLY A 10 63.34 -19.06 5.84
N CYS A 11 63.06 -17.78 5.57
CA CYS A 11 62.03 -17.02 6.24
C CYS A 11 60.67 -17.69 5.96
N ARG A 12 60.17 -18.48 6.91
CA ARG A 12 58.80 -19.00 6.87
C ARG A 12 57.88 -17.84 7.22
N THR A 13 57.29 -17.25 6.19
CA THR A 13 56.07 -16.45 6.36
C THR A 13 54.99 -17.39 6.88
N ALA A 14 54.69 -17.29 8.17
CA ALA A 14 53.48 -17.86 8.73
C ALA A 14 52.32 -17.03 8.19
N TRP A 15 51.79 -17.44 7.04
CA TRP A 15 50.47 -17.00 6.60
C TRP A 15 49.50 -17.53 7.65
N ALA A 16 49.00 -16.64 8.50
CA ALA A 16 47.78 -16.88 9.24
C ALA A 16 46.72 -17.17 8.17
N GLY A 17 46.33 -18.43 8.04
CA GLY A 17 45.21 -18.80 7.19
C GLY A 17 44.00 -17.99 7.65
N ASP A 18 43.31 -17.37 6.70
CA ASP A 18 42.01 -16.76 6.94
C ASP A 18 41.13 -17.75 7.73
N PRO A 19 40.41 -17.29 8.77
CA PRO A 19 39.44 -18.14 9.43
C PRO A 19 38.48 -18.66 8.35
N PRO A 20 38.12 -19.96 8.37
CA PRO A 20 37.18 -20.50 7.40
C PRO A 20 35.91 -19.65 7.50
N ALA A 21 35.49 -19.08 6.36
CA ALA A 21 34.23 -18.34 6.26
C ALA A 21 33.16 -19.15 6.99
N ALA A 22 32.66 -18.60 8.11
CA ALA A 22 31.67 -19.29 8.93
C ALA A 22 30.49 -19.60 8.01
N ARG A 23 30.27 -20.88 7.72
CA ARG A 23 29.12 -21.31 6.95
C ARG A 23 27.90 -20.96 7.78
N LEU A 24 27.08 -20.04 7.27
CA LEU A 24 25.84 -19.66 7.92
C LEU A 24 24.97 -20.92 8.15
N PRO A 25 24.26 -20.99 9.28
CA PRO A 25 23.33 -22.09 9.54
C PRO A 25 22.24 -22.15 8.47
N ALA A 26 21.66 -23.33 8.27
CA ALA A 26 20.50 -23.48 7.40
C ALA A 26 19.32 -22.70 8.00
N CYS A 27 18.56 -21.97 7.16
CA CYS A 27 17.38 -21.25 7.62
C CYS A 27 16.28 -22.21 8.08
N GLU A 28 15.69 -22.00 9.26
CA GLU A 28 14.46 -22.65 9.69
C GLU A 28 13.22 -21.89 9.22
N GLU A 29 12.05 -22.53 9.28
CA GLU A 29 10.78 -21.92 8.85
C GLU A 29 10.38 -20.66 9.63
N SER A 30 10.93 -20.45 10.83
CA SER A 30 10.74 -19.23 11.63
C SER A 30 11.66 -18.08 11.25
N ASP A 31 12.71 -18.36 10.49
CA ASP A 31 13.79 -17.40 10.19
C ASP A 31 13.48 -16.55 8.95
N TYR A 32 12.47 -16.93 8.18
CA TYR A 32 12.03 -16.23 6.98
C TYR A 32 10.51 -16.19 6.89
N HIS A 33 10.00 -15.24 6.12
CA HIS A 33 8.61 -15.15 5.73
C HIS A 33 8.49 -15.20 4.21
N PHE A 34 7.28 -15.41 3.70
CA PHE A 34 7.05 -15.43 2.26
C PHE A 34 6.38 -14.16 1.80
N GLU A 35 6.93 -13.57 0.74
CA GLU A 35 6.37 -12.40 0.08
C GLU A 35 6.15 -12.68 -1.40
N TYR A 36 5.31 -11.87 -2.03
CA TYR A 36 5.19 -11.86 -3.47
C TYR A 36 6.02 -10.74 -4.07
N THR A 37 6.69 -11.04 -5.17
CA THR A 37 7.28 -10.01 -6.01
C THR A 37 6.21 -9.15 -6.66
N GLU A 38 6.64 -8.02 -7.21
CA GLU A 38 5.84 -7.26 -8.14
C GLU A 38 5.40 -8.11 -9.34
N CYS A 39 4.33 -7.66 -9.97
CA CYS A 39 3.75 -8.29 -11.15
C CYS A 39 4.61 -7.97 -12.37
N ASP A 40 4.91 -8.99 -13.17
CA ASP A 40 5.48 -8.78 -14.49
C ASP A 40 4.42 -8.31 -15.50
N SER A 41 4.86 -7.93 -16.70
CA SER A 41 3.97 -7.48 -17.78
C SER A 41 3.00 -8.57 -18.28
N SER A 42 3.24 -9.84 -17.93
CA SER A 42 2.34 -10.95 -18.23
C SER A 42 1.31 -11.22 -17.12
N GLY A 43 1.33 -10.46 -16.03
CA GLY A 43 0.47 -10.65 -14.86
C GLY A 43 0.89 -11.81 -13.96
N SER A 44 2.08 -12.36 -14.17
CA SER A 44 2.69 -13.38 -13.31
C SER A 44 3.53 -12.73 -12.21
N ARG A 45 3.73 -13.44 -11.11
CA ARG A 45 4.60 -13.05 -10.01
C ARG A 45 5.19 -14.27 -9.32
N TRP A 46 6.19 -14.05 -8.49
CA TRP A 46 6.89 -15.11 -7.76
C TRP A 46 6.63 -14.98 -6.27
N ARG A 47 6.53 -16.13 -5.60
CA ARG A 47 6.58 -16.21 -4.14
C ARG A 47 8.02 -16.48 -3.74
N VAL A 48 8.60 -15.57 -2.97
CA VAL A 48 9.98 -15.61 -2.53
C VAL A 48 10.05 -15.71 -1.01
N ALA A 49 11.03 -16.43 -0.49
CA ALA A 49 11.35 -16.44 0.93
C ALA A 49 12.25 -15.24 1.24
N VAL A 50 11.83 -14.39 2.16
CA VAL A 50 12.55 -13.20 2.62
C VAL A 50 12.99 -13.44 4.06
N PRO A 51 14.30 -13.42 4.35
CA PRO A 51 14.79 -13.62 5.70
C PRO A 51 14.36 -12.47 6.61
N ASN A 52 14.02 -12.80 7.85
CA ASN A 52 13.70 -11.82 8.87
C ASN A 52 14.97 -11.02 9.21
N ALA A 53 14.85 -9.71 9.41
CA ALA A 53 15.99 -8.79 9.55
C ALA A 53 16.99 -9.13 10.69
N ALA A 54 16.66 -10.06 11.58
CA ALA A 54 17.49 -10.49 12.69
C ALA A 54 18.27 -11.79 12.44
N VAL A 55 18.15 -12.43 11.26
CA VAL A 55 18.73 -13.76 11.02
C VAL A 55 19.64 -13.79 9.79
N ASP A 56 20.93 -14.06 10.03
CA ASP A 56 21.89 -14.41 9.00
C ASP A 56 21.92 -15.94 8.82
N CYS A 57 21.13 -16.45 7.89
CA CYS A 57 21.05 -17.88 7.56
C CYS A 57 21.21 -18.11 6.05
N ALA A 58 21.57 -19.33 5.65
CA ALA A 58 21.71 -19.74 4.26
C ALA A 58 20.73 -20.86 3.89
N GLY A 59 20.43 -21.02 2.60
CA GLY A 59 19.55 -22.11 2.12
C GLY A 59 18.06 -21.81 2.22
N LEU A 60 17.66 -20.58 1.87
CA LEU A 60 16.24 -20.24 1.73
C LEU A 60 15.56 -21.10 0.67
N PRO A 61 14.25 -21.40 0.83
CA PRO A 61 13.48 -22.11 -0.18
C PRO A 61 13.52 -21.43 -1.54
N ASP A 62 13.56 -22.24 -2.61
CA ASP A 62 13.54 -21.72 -3.98
C ASP A 62 12.23 -20.95 -4.27
N PRO A 63 12.30 -19.85 -5.05
CA PRO A 63 11.13 -19.13 -5.49
C PRO A 63 10.18 -20.03 -6.29
N VAL A 64 8.90 -19.99 -5.94
CA VAL A 64 7.86 -20.72 -6.69
C VAL A 64 6.96 -19.73 -7.41
N ARG A 65 6.37 -20.16 -8.53
CA ARG A 65 5.36 -19.35 -9.23
C ARG A 65 4.22 -19.01 -8.27
N GLY A 66 3.89 -17.73 -8.22
CA GLY A 66 2.80 -17.20 -7.41
C GLY A 66 1.44 -17.34 -8.10
N LYS A 67 0.38 -17.03 -7.35
CA LYS A 67 -0.94 -16.79 -7.94
C LYS A 67 -0.89 -15.56 -8.86
N GLU A 68 -1.73 -15.55 -9.89
CA GLU A 68 -1.86 -14.42 -10.82
C GLU A 68 -2.14 -13.10 -10.10
N CYS A 69 -1.78 -11.98 -10.72
CA CYS A 69 -1.95 -10.66 -10.13
C CYS A 69 -3.41 -10.23 -10.02
N THR A 70 -4.28 -10.80 -10.84
CA THR A 70 -5.74 -10.67 -10.77
C THR A 70 -6.36 -11.59 -9.72
N PHE A 71 -5.59 -12.46 -9.06
CA PHE A 71 -6.13 -13.36 -8.05
C PHE A 71 -6.43 -12.64 -6.73
N SER A 72 -7.58 -12.94 -6.13
CA SER A 72 -8.01 -12.44 -4.81
C SER A 72 -8.74 -13.54 -4.06
N CYS A 73 -8.53 -13.64 -2.75
CA CYS A 73 -9.36 -14.48 -1.88
C CYS A 73 -10.75 -13.87 -1.69
N GLY A 74 -11.70 -14.69 -1.25
CA GLY A 74 -13.06 -14.24 -0.97
C GLY A 74 -13.14 -13.39 0.29
N SER A 75 -14.30 -12.78 0.52
CA SER A 75 -14.59 -12.09 1.78
C SER A 75 -14.51 -13.04 2.97
N GLY A 76 -13.88 -12.58 4.06
CA GLY A 76 -13.62 -13.41 5.25
C GLY A 76 -12.51 -14.45 5.06
N GLU A 77 -11.74 -14.37 3.98
CA GLU A 77 -10.56 -15.18 3.74
C GLU A 77 -9.32 -14.30 3.54
N TYR A 78 -8.17 -14.84 3.94
CA TYR A 78 -6.86 -14.26 3.67
C TYR A 78 -6.02 -15.26 2.88
N LEU A 79 -5.04 -14.75 2.13
CA LEU A 79 -4.13 -15.59 1.37
C LEU A 79 -2.99 -16.07 2.29
N GLU A 80 -2.97 -17.35 2.60
CA GLU A 80 -1.89 -17.96 3.36
C GLU A 80 -0.67 -18.14 2.46
N MET A 81 0.37 -17.32 2.68
CA MET A 81 1.55 -17.29 1.82
C MET A 81 2.34 -18.60 1.82
N ARG A 82 2.28 -19.40 2.89
CA ARG A 82 3.02 -20.68 2.97
C ARG A 82 2.59 -21.65 1.86
N ASN A 83 1.28 -21.81 1.67
CA ASN A 83 0.71 -22.78 0.72
C ASN A 83 0.01 -22.12 -0.48
N GLN A 84 -0.07 -20.78 -0.52
CA GLN A 84 -0.84 -20.01 -1.49
C GLN A 84 -2.32 -20.43 -1.56
N VAL A 85 -2.93 -20.73 -0.40
CA VAL A 85 -4.33 -21.13 -0.26
C VAL A 85 -5.10 -20.03 0.47
N CYS A 86 -6.37 -19.84 0.11
CA CYS A 86 -7.25 -18.94 0.84
C CYS A 86 -7.76 -19.64 2.10
N SER A 87 -7.39 -19.11 3.26
CA SER A 87 -7.76 -19.62 4.58
C SER A 87 -8.72 -18.65 5.25
N LYS A 88 -9.62 -19.13 6.11
CA LYS A 88 -10.61 -18.29 6.79
C LYS A 88 -9.93 -17.39 7.83
N CYS A 89 -10.39 -16.15 7.94
CA CYS A 89 -10.00 -15.23 9.01
C CYS A 89 -10.31 -15.83 10.39
N ALA A 90 -9.41 -15.61 11.35
CA ALA A 90 -9.62 -16.03 12.73
C ALA A 90 -10.81 -15.29 13.36
N GLU A 91 -11.42 -15.88 14.40
CA GLU A 91 -12.49 -15.22 15.14
C GLU A 91 -12.05 -13.85 15.65
N GLY A 92 -12.92 -12.84 15.49
CA GLY A 92 -12.59 -11.44 15.82
C GLY A 92 -11.84 -10.67 14.73
N SER A 93 -11.48 -11.31 13.61
CA SER A 93 -10.87 -10.66 12.44
C SER A 93 -11.78 -10.73 11.21
N TYR A 94 -11.67 -9.74 10.32
CA TYR A 94 -12.36 -9.72 9.04
C TYR A 94 -11.38 -9.39 7.91
N SER A 95 -11.67 -9.90 6.73
CA SER A 95 -10.96 -9.58 5.49
C SER A 95 -11.97 -9.15 4.45
N LEU A 96 -11.69 -8.01 3.81
CA LEU A 96 -12.46 -7.51 2.67
C LEU A 96 -11.95 -8.12 1.35
N GLY A 97 -11.05 -9.10 1.41
CA GLY A 97 -10.38 -9.67 0.24
C GLY A 97 -9.42 -8.66 -0.38
N SER A 98 -9.76 -8.14 -1.57
CA SER A 98 -9.00 -7.08 -2.26
C SER A 98 -9.65 -5.69 -2.14
N GLY A 99 -10.69 -5.56 -1.32
CA GLY A 99 -11.30 -4.26 -1.03
C GLY A 99 -10.46 -3.43 -0.06
N ILE A 100 -10.60 -2.12 -0.18
CA ILE A 100 -10.06 -1.14 0.77
C ILE A 100 -11.27 -0.51 1.46
N LYS A 101 -11.21 -0.35 2.79
CA LYS A 101 -12.22 0.37 3.58
C LYS A 101 -11.51 1.41 4.42
N PHE A 102 -12.10 2.60 4.46
CA PHE A 102 -11.69 3.69 5.32
C PHE A 102 -12.81 3.92 6.33
N ASP A 103 -12.57 3.57 7.59
CA ASP A 103 -13.47 3.77 8.73
C ASP A 103 -12.86 4.63 9.84
N GLU A 104 -11.56 4.90 9.76
CA GLU A 104 -10.84 5.85 10.62
C GLU A 104 -10.41 7.06 9.78
N TRP A 105 -10.85 8.23 10.22
CA TRP A 105 -10.63 9.54 9.59
C TRP A 105 -10.04 10.51 10.61
N ASP A 106 -9.01 10.09 11.34
CA ASP A 106 -8.21 11.00 12.19
C ASP A 106 -7.31 11.90 11.33
N GLU A 107 -6.74 11.32 10.27
CA GLU A 107 -6.01 12.00 9.21
C GLU A 107 -6.56 11.57 7.85
N LEU A 108 -6.33 12.38 6.81
CA LEU A 108 -6.72 12.00 5.46
C LEU A 108 -5.79 10.88 4.97
N PRO A 109 -6.31 9.67 4.67
CA PRO A 109 -5.46 8.55 4.29
C PRO A 109 -4.65 8.84 3.01
N ALA A 110 -3.50 8.18 2.88
CA ALA A 110 -2.68 8.31 1.67
C ALA A 110 -3.48 7.92 0.41
N GLY A 111 -3.31 8.71 -0.65
CA GLY A 111 -3.99 8.51 -1.94
C GLY A 111 -5.22 9.39 -2.15
N PHE A 112 -5.71 10.06 -1.10
CA PHE A 112 -6.70 11.12 -1.25
C PHE A 112 -6.03 12.46 -1.60
N SER A 113 -6.64 13.19 -2.52
CA SER A 113 -6.26 14.55 -2.87
C SER A 113 -7.46 15.47 -2.80
N ASN A 114 -7.21 16.69 -2.33
CA ASN A 114 -8.23 17.72 -2.13
C ASN A 114 -8.00 18.86 -3.13
N VAL A 115 -9.03 19.20 -3.89
CA VAL A 115 -8.99 20.29 -4.88
C VAL A 115 -10.19 21.20 -4.69
N ALA A 116 -9.94 22.47 -4.38
CA ALA A 116 -11.00 23.46 -4.24
C ALA A 116 -11.05 24.43 -5.42
N THR A 117 -12.24 24.67 -5.92
CA THR A 117 -12.50 25.56 -7.06
C THR A 117 -13.70 26.46 -6.76
N PHE A 118 -13.61 27.72 -7.17
CA PHE A 118 -14.73 28.66 -7.08
C PHE A 118 -15.71 28.38 -8.22
N MET A 119 -17.02 28.35 -7.95
CA MET A 119 -18.03 28.36 -9.02
C MET A 119 -18.10 29.75 -9.64
N ASP A 120 -17.46 29.93 -10.80
CA ASP A 120 -17.48 31.17 -11.58
C ASP A 120 -18.81 31.33 -12.32
N THR A 121 -19.92 31.48 -11.59
CA THR A 121 -21.26 31.67 -12.18
C THR A 121 -21.76 33.12 -12.10
N VAL A 122 -20.97 34.06 -11.56
CA VAL A 122 -21.34 35.47 -11.51
C VAL A 122 -20.42 36.29 -12.41
N LEU A 123 -20.94 36.71 -13.57
CA LEU A 123 -20.38 37.77 -14.42
C LEU A 123 -20.46 39.13 -13.69
N GLY A 124 -19.70 39.28 -12.60
CA GLY A 124 -19.60 40.48 -11.79
C GLY A 124 -18.18 41.07 -11.83
N PRO A 125 -18.00 42.36 -11.47
CA PRO A 125 -16.69 43.02 -11.50
C PRO A 125 -15.66 42.25 -10.68
N LEU A 126 -14.44 42.14 -11.20
CA LEU A 126 -13.30 41.38 -10.64
C LEU A 126 -12.91 41.74 -9.18
N ASP A 127 -13.46 42.85 -8.66
CA ASP A 127 -13.09 43.52 -7.41
C ASP A 127 -13.86 43.02 -6.17
N SER A 128 -14.78 42.05 -6.36
CA SER A 128 -15.54 41.41 -5.27
C SER A 128 -15.41 39.89 -5.25
N ARG A 129 -14.35 39.32 -5.85
CA ARG A 129 -14.05 37.89 -5.70
C ARG A 129 -13.62 37.63 -4.26
N PRO A 130 -14.30 36.74 -3.50
CA PRO A 130 -13.76 36.24 -2.25
C PRO A 130 -12.40 35.61 -2.52
N ASP A 131 -11.51 35.72 -1.54
CA ASP A 131 -10.17 35.15 -1.55
C ASP A 131 -10.16 33.76 -2.18
N SER A 132 -9.12 33.47 -2.96
CA SER A 132 -8.86 32.15 -3.55
C SER A 132 -9.35 31.03 -2.61
N CYS A 133 -10.17 30.10 -3.10
CA CYS A 133 -10.69 28.92 -2.37
C CYS A 133 -9.61 27.97 -1.78
N SER A 134 -8.37 28.45 -1.66
CA SER A 134 -7.22 27.86 -1.00
C SER A 134 -7.46 27.37 0.43
N ASN A 135 -8.41 27.95 1.16
CA ASN A 135 -8.74 27.53 2.53
C ASN A 135 -9.87 26.48 2.60
N SER A 136 -10.50 26.17 1.46
CA SER A 136 -11.60 25.21 1.40
C SER A 136 -11.04 23.80 1.19
N SER A 137 -11.39 22.87 2.08
CA SER A 137 -10.83 21.51 2.07
C SER A 137 -11.74 20.47 2.72
N TRP A 138 -11.46 19.20 2.45
CA TRP A 138 -12.01 18.08 3.20
C TRP A 138 -11.24 17.90 4.50
N THR A 139 -11.93 18.03 5.63
CA THR A 139 -11.33 17.94 6.96
C THR A 139 -11.76 16.67 7.71
N PRO A 140 -10.82 15.92 8.27
CA PRO A 140 -11.10 14.75 9.11
C PRO A 140 -11.78 15.12 10.44
N ARG A 141 -12.78 14.34 10.85
CA ARG A 141 -13.52 14.47 12.12
C ARG A 141 -13.50 13.18 12.94
N GLY A 142 -12.51 12.32 12.74
CA GLY A 142 -12.35 11.04 13.43
C GLY A 142 -13.14 9.92 12.78
N ASN A 143 -14.48 10.01 12.73
CA ASN A 143 -15.34 8.97 12.14
C ASN A 143 -15.92 9.35 10.77
N TYR A 144 -15.76 10.59 10.33
CA TYR A 144 -16.18 11.08 9.02
C TYR A 144 -15.28 12.20 8.54
N ILE A 145 -15.47 12.61 7.29
CA ILE A 145 -14.86 13.81 6.71
C ILE A 145 -15.95 14.79 6.33
N GLU A 146 -15.68 16.08 6.49
CA GLU A 146 -16.59 17.15 6.08
C GLU A 146 -15.86 18.20 5.24
N SER A 147 -16.55 18.72 4.24
CA SER A 147 -16.11 19.88 3.48
C SER A 147 -16.44 21.17 4.23
N ASN A 148 -15.73 22.24 3.90
CA ASN A 148 -16.12 23.60 4.30
C ASN A 148 -17.56 23.94 3.87
N ARG A 149 -18.19 24.86 4.60
CA ARG A 149 -19.51 25.44 4.28
C ARG A 149 -19.35 26.86 3.73
N ASP A 150 -18.61 26.97 2.64
CA ASP A 150 -18.38 28.22 1.92
C ASP A 150 -18.95 28.11 0.50
N ASP A 151 -18.84 29.19 -0.27
CA ASP A 151 -19.30 29.24 -1.66
C ASP A 151 -18.33 28.52 -2.63
N CYS A 152 -17.37 27.76 -2.11
CA CYS A 152 -16.39 27.02 -2.90
C CYS A 152 -16.82 25.57 -3.10
N THR A 153 -16.58 25.03 -4.29
CA THR A 153 -16.74 23.60 -4.55
C THR A 153 -15.44 22.89 -4.22
N VAL A 154 -15.51 21.91 -3.32
CA VAL A 154 -14.34 21.15 -2.87
C VAL A 154 -14.47 19.69 -3.32
N SER A 155 -13.54 19.25 -4.18
CA SER A 155 -13.48 17.90 -4.73
C SER A 155 -12.51 17.03 -3.94
N LEU A 156 -13.00 15.89 -3.46
CA LEU A 156 -12.17 14.82 -2.90
C LEU A 156 -11.92 13.76 -3.98
N ILE A 157 -10.66 13.51 -4.30
CA ILE A 157 -10.26 12.61 -5.38
C ILE A 157 -9.43 11.47 -4.79
N TYR A 158 -9.82 10.24 -5.08
CA TYR A 158 -9.11 9.03 -4.71
C TYR A 158 -8.84 8.18 -5.96
N ALA A 159 -7.57 7.96 -6.28
CA ALA A 159 -7.16 7.22 -7.47
C ALA A 159 -6.70 5.80 -7.10
N VAL A 160 -7.30 4.79 -7.74
CA VAL A 160 -6.94 3.39 -7.53
C VAL A 160 -6.81 2.64 -8.85
N HIS A 161 -5.89 1.68 -8.88
CA HIS A 161 -5.78 0.72 -9.97
C HIS A 161 -6.59 -0.54 -9.63
N LEU A 162 -7.67 -0.76 -10.37
CA LEU A 162 -8.55 -1.92 -10.16
C LEU A 162 -7.94 -3.17 -10.76
N LYS A 163 -7.81 -4.21 -9.93
CA LYS A 163 -7.43 -5.56 -10.39
C LYS A 163 -8.62 -6.37 -10.89
N LYS A 164 -9.83 -6.00 -10.46
CA LYS A 164 -11.12 -6.59 -10.82
C LYS A 164 -12.19 -5.51 -10.80
N SER A 165 -13.23 -5.69 -11.61
CA SER A 165 -14.44 -4.89 -11.49
C SER A 165 -15.03 -4.99 -10.09
N GLY A 166 -15.56 -3.87 -9.61
CA GLY A 166 -16.06 -3.77 -8.25
C GLY A 166 -17.05 -2.63 -8.07
N TYR A 167 -17.21 -2.20 -6.83
CA TYR A 167 -18.02 -1.03 -6.52
C TYR A 167 -17.31 -0.19 -5.46
N VAL A 168 -17.51 1.12 -5.52
CA VAL A 168 -17.18 2.04 -4.44
C VAL A 168 -18.48 2.30 -3.70
N PHE A 169 -18.45 2.10 -2.38
CA PHE A 169 -19.57 2.38 -1.50
C PHE A 169 -19.15 3.42 -0.47
N PHE A 170 -19.96 4.46 -0.31
CA PHE A 170 -19.82 5.43 0.74
C PHE A 170 -21.19 5.91 1.21
N GLU A 171 -21.23 6.37 2.45
CA GLU A 171 -22.40 6.99 3.04
C GLU A 171 -22.16 8.49 3.12
N TYR A 172 -23.20 9.27 2.84
CA TYR A 172 -23.12 10.73 2.87
C TYR A 172 -24.34 11.32 3.58
N GLN A 173 -24.17 12.52 4.10
CA GLN A 173 -25.22 13.29 4.76
C GLN A 173 -25.22 14.72 4.24
N TYR A 174 -26.41 15.22 3.91
CA TYR A 174 -26.63 16.65 3.67
C TYR A 174 -26.92 17.32 4.99
N VAL A 175 -26.10 18.31 5.36
CA VAL A 175 -26.44 19.16 6.51
C VAL A 175 -27.35 20.31 6.09
N ASP A 176 -27.22 20.77 4.84
CA ASP A 176 -28.01 21.85 4.27
C ASP A 176 -28.51 21.48 2.86
N ASN A 177 -29.73 21.90 2.49
CA ASN A 177 -30.33 21.62 1.17
C ASN A 177 -29.61 22.32 0.00
N ASN A 178 -28.68 23.23 0.31
CA ASN A 178 -27.90 23.98 -0.68
C ASN A 178 -26.58 23.30 -1.04
N ILE A 179 -26.20 22.23 -0.33
CA ILE A 179 -24.99 21.46 -0.60
C ILE A 179 -25.38 20.30 -1.51
N PHE A 180 -24.65 20.13 -2.61
CA PHE A 180 -24.84 19.02 -3.55
C PHE A 180 -23.54 18.23 -3.67
N PHE A 181 -23.64 16.91 -3.53
CA PHE A 181 -22.52 16.02 -3.81
C PHE A 181 -22.63 15.49 -5.23
N GLU A 182 -21.58 15.69 -6.02
CA GLU A 182 -21.45 15.10 -7.34
C GLU A 182 -20.28 14.09 -7.32
N PHE A 183 -20.54 12.89 -7.83
CA PHE A 183 -19.58 11.79 -7.82
C PHE A 183 -19.18 11.44 -9.23
N PHE A 184 -17.89 11.54 -9.51
CA PHE A 184 -17.33 11.22 -10.81
C PHE A 184 -16.53 9.93 -10.73
N GLU A 185 -16.84 9.00 -11.62
CA GLU A 185 -16.01 7.84 -11.90
C GLU A 185 -15.27 8.10 -13.21
N LYS A 186 -13.93 8.09 -13.15
CA LYS A 186 -13.10 8.12 -14.35
C LYS A 186 -12.49 6.74 -14.55
N GLN A 187 -12.87 6.09 -15.64
CA GLN A 187 -12.35 4.78 -16.02
C GLN A 187 -11.20 4.95 -17.01
N GLU A 188 -10.02 4.38 -16.71
CA GLU A 188 -8.86 4.40 -17.62
C GLU A 188 -8.58 3.02 -18.26
N HIS A 189 -9.19 1.94 -17.76
CA HIS A 189 -8.97 0.56 -18.23
C HIS A 189 -10.29 -0.23 -18.39
N PHE A 190 -10.23 -1.52 -18.72
CA PHE A 190 -11.41 -2.35 -19.03
C PHE A 190 -12.26 -2.70 -17.81
N GLU A 191 -11.71 -2.60 -16.60
CA GLU A 191 -12.40 -2.89 -15.34
C GLU A 191 -13.37 -1.76 -14.98
N SER A 192 -14.64 -2.09 -14.84
CA SER A 192 -15.68 -1.15 -14.43
C SER A 192 -15.75 -1.03 -12.91
N VAL A 193 -15.97 0.19 -12.41
CA VAL A 193 -16.48 0.36 -11.06
C VAL A 193 -17.93 0.81 -11.10
N GLN A 194 -18.65 0.55 -10.03
CA GLN A 194 -19.99 1.07 -9.84
C GLN A 194 -19.98 1.95 -8.60
N LEU A 195 -20.40 3.19 -8.76
CA LEU A 195 -20.65 4.07 -7.63
C LEU A 195 -21.96 3.67 -6.96
N LYS A 196 -21.89 3.30 -5.69
CA LYS A 196 -23.04 3.08 -4.82
C LYS A 196 -22.98 4.09 -3.69
N SER A 197 -24.02 4.89 -3.53
CA SER A 197 -24.12 5.84 -2.44
C SER A 197 -25.40 5.61 -1.66
N SER A 198 -25.31 5.75 -0.34
CA SER A 198 -26.46 5.69 0.56
C SER A 198 -26.53 6.97 1.38
N ARG A 199 -27.73 7.55 1.51
CA ARG A 199 -27.94 8.68 2.40
C ARG A 199 -28.09 8.14 3.83
N SER A 200 -27.20 8.54 4.73
CA SER A 200 -27.34 8.17 6.14
C SER A 200 -28.54 8.91 6.74
N PRO A 201 -29.51 8.22 7.36
CA PRO A 201 -30.74 8.84 7.83
C PRO A 201 -30.53 9.76 9.03
N ASN A 202 -29.56 9.51 9.92
CA ASN A 202 -29.20 10.35 11.07
C ASN A 202 -27.88 9.86 11.69
N ILE A 203 -26.89 10.73 11.86
CA ILE A 203 -25.93 10.71 12.97
C ILE A 203 -26.40 11.75 13.99
#